data_AF-A0A661WMZ5-F1
#
_entry.id   AF-A0A661WMZ5-F1
#
_cell.length_a   1.000
_cell.length_b   1.000
_cell.length_c   1.000
_cell.angle_alpha   90.00
_cell.angle_beta   90.00
_cell.angle_gamma   90.00
#
_symmetry.space_group_name_H-M   'P 1'
#
loop_
_entity.id
_entity.type
_entity.pdbx_description
1 polymer ?
#
loop_
_entity_poly.entity_id
_entity_poly.type
_entity_poly.pdbx_seq_one_letter_code
_entity_poly.pdbx_strand_id
1 'polypeptide(L)'
;MREKLAPVWLLAKRELLDQFRDWRILFPLAILTLLFPPLMYSVAGSAVDFANKYGGELILDRLVPFSILIIGFFPVTVSLVVALESFVGEKERGTIEPLLGTPFLDWQLYLGKLLVGIFFPLVASYLSIALYLFMVSKQDLSLPSANLMAELLMLTAAHALLMVSGAIAISTQSTSVRA
;
A
#
# COMPACT_ATOMS: atom_id res chain seq x y z
N MET A 1 -9.46 24.29 -14.51
CA MET A 1 -9.18 23.00 -13.83
C MET A 1 -7.70 22.83 -13.49
N ARG A 2 -6.75 23.02 -14.42
CA ARG A 2 -5.30 22.88 -14.15
C ARG A 2 -4.77 23.78 -13.02
N GLU A 3 -5.24 25.03 -12.93
CA GLU A 3 -4.85 25.96 -11.84
C GLU A 3 -5.28 25.49 -10.44
N LYS A 4 -6.35 24.69 -10.34
CA LYS A 4 -6.82 24.14 -9.06
C LYS A 4 -6.10 22.84 -8.65
N LEU A 5 -5.37 22.20 -9.57
CA LEU A 5 -4.62 20.96 -9.30
C LEU A 5 -3.14 21.22 -8.99
N ALA A 6 -2.59 22.34 -9.47
CA ALA A 6 -1.21 22.74 -9.15
C ALA A 6 -0.93 22.81 -7.63
N PRO A 7 -1.85 23.33 -6.78
CA PRO A 7 -1.67 23.33 -5.33
C PRO A 7 -1.59 21.90 -4.75
N VAL A 8 -2.46 20.99 -5.23
CA VAL A 8 -2.48 19.57 -4.80
C VAL A 8 -1.14 18.89 -5.13
N TRP A 9 -0.66 19.09 -6.35
CA TRP A 9 0.60 18.50 -6.79
C TRP A 9 1.81 19.05 -6.02
N LEU A 10 1.80 20.34 -5.69
CA LEU A 10 2.87 20.98 -4.94
C LEU A 10 2.95 20.43 -3.50
N LEU A 11 1.80 20.26 -2.85
CA LEU A 11 1.70 19.61 -1.55
C LEU A 11 2.20 18.16 -1.63
N ALA A 12 1.62 17.37 -2.54
CA ALA A 12 1.97 15.97 -2.69
C ALA A 12 3.46 15.77 -2.99
N LYS A 13 4.04 16.58 -3.88
CA LYS A 13 5.48 16.51 -4.19
C LYS A 13 6.35 16.77 -2.97
N ARG A 14 6.01 17.78 -2.16
CA ARG A 14 6.75 18.10 -0.94
C ARG A 14 6.68 16.95 0.05
N GLU A 15 5.46 16.51 0.38
CA GLU A 15 5.26 15.44 1.37
C GLU A 15 5.85 14.10 0.91
N LEU A 16 5.76 13.77 -0.39
CA LEU A 16 6.41 12.58 -0.93
C LEU A 16 7.92 12.61 -0.70
N LEU A 17 8.57 13.76 -0.94
CA LEU A 17 10.02 13.91 -0.71
C LEU A 17 10.39 13.80 0.77
N ASP A 18 9.53 14.30 1.66
CA ASP A 18 9.72 14.16 3.10
C ASP A 18 9.56 12.68 3.52
N GLN A 19 8.56 11.98 2.99
CA GLN A 19 8.34 10.55 3.25
C GLN A 19 9.46 9.66 2.67
N PHE A 20 10.05 10.04 1.52
CA PHE A 20 11.25 9.38 0.98
C PHE A 20 12.48 9.49 1.89
N ARG A 21 12.47 10.43 2.85
CA ARG A 21 13.56 10.63 3.82
C ARG A 21 13.24 10.01 5.17
N ASP A 22 12.01 9.58 5.39
CA ASP A 22 11.60 8.93 6.63
C ASP A 22 11.93 7.44 6.62
N TRP A 23 13.09 7.11 7.17
CA TRP A 23 13.54 5.74 7.30
C TRP A 23 12.58 4.87 8.12
N ARG A 24 11.79 5.45 9.03
CA ARG A 24 10.87 4.68 9.89
C ARG A 24 9.69 4.12 9.12
N ILE A 25 9.34 4.76 8.00
CA ILE A 25 8.29 4.30 7.09
C ILE A 25 8.91 3.37 6.03
N LEU A 26 10.04 3.79 5.45
CA LEU A 26 10.69 3.03 4.39
C LEU A 26 11.25 1.69 4.85
N PHE A 27 11.77 1.62 6.07
CA PHE A 27 12.41 0.40 6.59
C PHE A 27 11.41 -0.76 6.79
N PRO A 28 10.29 -0.60 7.53
CA PRO A 28 9.27 -1.65 7.62
C PRO A 28 8.67 -2.01 6.25
N LEU A 29 8.44 -1.00 5.40
CA LEU A 29 7.89 -1.20 4.07
C LEU A 29 8.84 -2.02 3.19
N ALA A 30 10.14 -1.72 3.22
CA ALA A 30 11.16 -2.48 2.49
C ALA A 30 11.30 -3.91 3.02
N ILE A 31 11.26 -4.11 4.34
CA ILE A 31 11.24 -5.45 4.94
C ILE A 31 10.05 -6.24 4.43
N LEU A 32 8.84 -5.71 4.54
CA LEU A 32 7.65 -6.38 4.03
C LEU A 32 7.75 -6.64 2.53
N THR A 33 8.31 -5.70 1.77
CA THR A 33 8.40 -5.86 0.32
C THR A 33 9.35 -6.97 -0.11
N LEU A 34 10.48 -7.09 0.58
CA LEU A 34 11.54 -8.03 0.21
C LEU A 34 11.39 -9.41 0.88
N LEU A 35 10.85 -9.45 2.09
CA LEU A 35 10.81 -10.66 2.91
C LEU A 35 9.54 -11.49 2.66
N PHE A 36 8.42 -10.85 2.34
CA PHE A 36 7.16 -11.56 2.16
C PHE A 36 7.11 -12.46 0.91
N PRO A 37 7.60 -12.03 -0.27
CA PRO A 37 7.64 -12.88 -1.46
C PRO A 37 8.37 -14.22 -1.28
N PRO A 38 9.63 -14.28 -0.77
CA PRO A 38 10.31 -15.57 -0.56
C PRO A 38 9.65 -16.43 0.51
N LEU A 39 9.09 -15.83 1.56
CA LEU A 39 8.32 -16.57 2.56
C LEU A 39 7.10 -17.24 1.93
N MET A 40 6.30 -16.47 1.19
CA MET A 40 5.09 -16.99 0.54
C MET A 40 5.43 -18.01 -0.55
N TYR A 41 6.54 -17.84 -1.26
CA TYR A 41 7.04 -18.85 -2.19
C TYR A 41 7.32 -20.19 -1.49
N SER A 42 8.02 -20.17 -0.34
CA SER A 42 8.30 -21.38 0.44
C SER A 42 7.05 -22.02 1.02
N VAL A 43 6.13 -21.19 1.54
CA VAL A 43 4.86 -21.66 2.10
C VAL A 43 3.97 -22.26 1.02
N ALA A 44 3.87 -21.62 -0.14
CA ALA A 44 3.11 -22.11 -1.28
C ALA A 44 3.65 -23.47 -1.74
N GLY A 45 4.96 -23.61 -1.92
CA GLY A 45 5.58 -24.90 -2.27
C GLY A 45 5.27 -26.00 -1.26
N SER A 46 5.37 -25.70 0.04
CA SER A 46 5.05 -26.66 1.10
C SER A 46 3.57 -27.06 1.12
N ALA A 47 2.67 -26.10 0.84
CA ALA A 47 1.24 -26.34 0.73
C ALA A 47 0.90 -27.21 -0.49
N VAL A 48 1.58 -26.99 -1.61
CA VAL A 48 1.49 -27.83 -2.81
C VAL A 48 1.92 -29.26 -2.52
N ASP A 49 3.10 -29.44 -1.93
CA ASP A 49 3.63 -30.77 -1.59
C ASP A 49 2.71 -31.51 -0.61
N PHE A 50 2.09 -30.78 0.32
CA PHE A 50 1.09 -31.33 1.22
C PHE A 50 -0.20 -31.74 0.47
N ALA A 51 -0.75 -30.86 -0.37
CA ALA A 51 -1.99 -31.12 -1.10
C ALA A 51 -1.85 -32.30 -2.07
N ASN A 52 -0.70 -32.43 -2.75
CA ASN A 52 -0.41 -33.52 -3.68
C ASN A 52 -0.45 -34.90 -2.99
N LYS A 53 -0.09 -34.99 -1.70
CA LYS A 53 -0.18 -36.25 -0.93
C LYS A 53 -1.61 -36.76 -0.74
N TYR A 54 -2.61 -35.88 -0.86
CA TYR A 54 -4.03 -36.20 -0.69
C TYR A 54 -4.83 -36.11 -2.00
N GLY A 55 -4.17 -36.04 -3.16
CA GLY A 55 -4.82 -35.93 -4.46
C GLY A 55 -5.42 -34.55 -4.77
N GLY A 56 -4.89 -33.49 -4.15
CA GLY A 56 -5.41 -32.12 -4.24
C GLY A 56 -4.91 -31.29 -5.42
N GLU A 57 -4.79 -31.86 -6.63
CA GLU A 57 -4.27 -31.14 -7.82
C GLU A 57 -5.05 -29.84 -8.13
N LEU A 58 -6.35 -29.79 -7.84
CA LEU A 58 -7.20 -28.62 -8.10
C LEU A 58 -6.86 -27.38 -7.22
N ILE A 59 -6.14 -27.58 -6.11
CA ILE A 59 -5.76 -26.48 -5.19
C ILE A 59 -4.63 -25.63 -5.81
N LEU A 60 -3.83 -26.21 -6.71
CA LEU A 60 -2.64 -25.59 -7.31
C LEU A 60 -2.96 -24.29 -8.06
N ASP A 61 -4.02 -24.30 -8.87
CA ASP A 61 -4.42 -23.16 -9.70
C ASP A 61 -4.95 -21.96 -8.89
N ARG A 62 -5.32 -22.16 -7.63
CA ARG A 62 -5.84 -21.11 -6.75
C ARG A 62 -4.79 -20.54 -5.81
N LEU A 63 -3.70 -21.28 -5.54
CA LEU A 63 -2.66 -20.87 -4.59
C LEU A 63 -1.87 -19.66 -5.07
N VAL A 64 -1.54 -19.57 -6.37
CA VAL A 64 -0.77 -18.44 -6.92
C VAL A 64 -1.59 -17.13 -6.87
N PRO A 65 -2.84 -17.06 -7.39
CA PRO A 65 -3.69 -15.89 -7.21
C PRO A 65 -3.88 -15.47 -5.75
N PHE A 66 -4.10 -16.45 -4.86
CA PHE A 66 -4.27 -16.18 -3.43
C PHE A 66 -3.00 -15.61 -2.79
N SER A 67 -1.83 -16.14 -3.14
CA SER A 67 -0.54 -15.63 -2.67
C SER A 67 -0.30 -14.20 -3.14
N ILE A 68 -0.64 -13.88 -4.40
CA ILE A 68 -0.56 -12.52 -4.94
C ILE A 68 -1.41 -11.54 -4.11
N LEU A 69 -2.63 -11.93 -3.73
CA LEU A 69 -3.49 -11.10 -2.88
C LEU A 69 -2.84 -10.78 -1.54
N ILE A 70 -2.36 -11.81 -0.83
CA ILE A 70 -1.73 -11.61 0.47
C ILE A 70 -0.49 -10.71 0.33
N ILE A 71 0.38 -11.02 -0.63
CA ILE A 71 1.61 -10.27 -0.88
C ILE A 71 1.32 -8.82 -1.26
N GLY A 72 0.29 -8.59 -2.08
CA GLY A 72 -0.13 -7.24 -2.48
C GLY A 72 -0.78 -6.45 -1.34
N PHE A 73 -1.48 -7.10 -0.41
CA PHE A 73 -2.22 -6.42 0.64
C PHE A 73 -1.37 -6.08 1.85
N PHE A 74 -0.32 -6.86 2.13
CA PHE A 74 0.50 -6.67 3.33
C PHE A 74 1.22 -5.32 3.39
N PRO A 75 1.95 -4.86 2.36
CA PRO A 75 2.62 -3.56 2.40
C PRO A 75 1.64 -2.40 2.56
N VAL A 76 0.41 -2.53 2.05
CA VAL A 76 -0.68 -1.56 2.25
C VAL A 76 -1.02 -1.38 3.72
N THR A 77 -0.87 -2.40 4.57
CA THR A 77 -1.19 -2.25 6.01
C THR A 77 -0.34 -1.20 6.72
N VAL A 78 0.90 -0.95 6.26
CA VAL A 78 1.76 0.12 6.79
C VAL A 78 1.21 1.51 6.44
N SER A 79 0.46 1.64 5.35
CA SER A 79 -0.18 2.89 4.94
C SER A 79 -1.17 3.39 5.97
N LEU A 80 -1.80 2.50 6.73
CA LEU A 80 -2.76 2.85 7.77
C LEU A 80 -2.10 3.75 8.82
N VAL A 81 -0.92 3.35 9.31
CA VAL A 81 -0.18 4.10 10.33
C VAL A 81 0.22 5.47 9.80
N VAL A 82 0.78 5.52 8.58
CA VAL A 82 1.22 6.78 7.96
C VAL A 82 0.05 7.73 7.72
N ALA A 83 -1.07 7.21 7.22
CA ALA A 83 -2.27 7.98 6.97
C ALA A 83 -2.90 8.51 8.27
N LEU A 84 -2.83 7.75 9.36
CA LEU A 84 -3.26 8.19 10.69
C LEU A 84 -2.37 9.32 11.22
N GLU A 85 -1.05 9.23 11.07
CA GLU A 85 -0.13 10.28 11.51
C GLU A 85 -0.19 11.55 10.64
N SER A 86 -0.72 11.49 9.42
CA SER A 86 -0.70 12.59 8.47
C SER A 86 -1.40 13.87 8.96
N PHE A 87 -2.57 13.78 9.63
CA PHE A 87 -3.21 14.95 10.25
C PHE A 87 -2.97 15.03 11.76
N VAL A 88 -3.01 13.91 12.47
CA VAL A 88 -2.74 13.85 13.92
C VAL A 88 -1.35 14.40 14.23
N GLY A 89 -0.32 13.94 13.51
CA GLY A 89 1.07 14.32 13.74
C GLY A 89 1.35 15.79 13.45
N GLU A 90 0.71 16.36 12.42
CA GLU A 90 0.80 17.81 12.15
C GLU A 90 0.10 18.65 13.21
N LYS A 91 -1.02 18.16 13.75
CA LYS A 91 -1.73 18.79 14.85
C LYS A 91 -0.90 18.79 16.14
N GLU A 92 -0.26 17.66 16.46
CA GLU A 92 0.63 17.54 17.63
C GLU A 92 1.89 18.42 17.53
N ARG A 93 2.40 18.63 16.31
CA ARG A 93 3.58 19.46 16.04
C ARG A 93 3.25 20.95 15.88
N GLY A 94 1.97 21.34 15.94
CA GLY A 94 1.51 22.73 15.74
C GLY A 94 1.71 23.26 14.31
N THR A 95 1.93 22.36 13.33
CA THR A 95 2.19 22.76 11.93
C THR A 95 0.94 22.79 11.06
N ILE A 96 -0.22 22.44 11.64
CA ILE A 96 -1.51 22.49 10.93
C ILE A 96 -2.03 23.93 10.76
N GLU A 97 -1.72 24.83 11.70
CA GLU A 97 -2.23 26.21 11.69
C GLU A 97 -1.70 27.03 10.51
N PRO A 98 -0.39 26.99 10.16
CA PRO A 98 0.09 27.61 8.94
C PRO A 98 -0.49 26.97 7.67
N LEU A 99 -0.77 25.66 7.69
CA LEU A 99 -1.33 24.95 6.55
C LEU A 99 -2.77 25.38 6.27
N LEU A 100 -3.58 25.57 7.31
CA LEU A 100 -4.94 26.12 7.20
C LEU A 100 -4.96 27.63 6.88
N GLY A 101 -3.87 28.35 7.19
CA GLY A 101 -3.69 29.75 6.82
C GLY A 101 -3.25 29.99 5.38
N THR A 102 -2.80 28.94 4.67
CA THR A 102 -2.44 29.04 3.24
C THR A 102 -3.69 28.92 2.34
N PRO A 103 -3.68 29.46 1.11
CA PRO A 103 -4.86 29.47 0.23
C PRO A 103 -5.14 28.10 -0.42
N PHE A 104 -5.09 27.01 0.36
CA PHE A 104 -5.54 25.69 -0.07
C PHE A 104 -7.01 25.46 0.31
N LEU A 105 -7.74 24.78 -0.56
CA LEU A 105 -9.08 24.28 -0.28
C LEU A 105 -8.99 22.94 0.47
N ASP A 106 -9.96 22.64 1.34
CA ASP A 106 -9.96 21.40 2.14
C ASP A 106 -9.82 20.13 1.30
N TRP A 107 -10.51 20.06 0.15
CA TRP A 107 -10.39 18.93 -0.77
C TRP A 107 -9.01 18.82 -1.43
N GLN A 108 -8.29 19.95 -1.59
CA GLN A 108 -6.94 19.94 -2.14
C GLN A 108 -5.94 19.36 -1.13
N LEU A 109 -6.10 19.70 0.15
CA LEU A 109 -5.32 19.13 1.25
C LEU A 109 -5.58 17.63 1.37
N TYR A 110 -6.87 17.23 1.38
CA TYR A 110 -7.27 15.83 1.44
C TYR A 110 -6.69 15.01 0.28
N LEU A 111 -6.86 15.47 -0.96
CA LEU A 111 -6.34 14.77 -2.13
C LEU A 111 -4.81 14.70 -2.14
N GLY A 112 -4.11 15.76 -1.72
CA GLY A 112 -2.65 15.75 -1.66
C GLY A 112 -2.14 14.66 -0.71
N LYS A 113 -2.69 14.62 0.51
CA LYS A 113 -2.36 13.62 1.52
C LYS A 113 -2.78 12.21 1.14
N LEU A 114 -3.93 12.06 0.46
CA LEU A 114 -4.37 10.78 -0.08
C LEU A 114 -3.38 10.22 -1.10
N LEU A 115 -2.93 11.05 -2.04
CA LEU A 115 -1.95 10.64 -3.06
C LEU A 115 -0.62 10.22 -2.44
N VAL A 116 -0.13 10.99 -1.45
CA VAL A 116 1.09 10.69 -0.70
C VAL A 116 0.95 9.36 0.03
N GLY A 117 -0.15 9.20 0.79
CA GLY A 117 -0.42 8.00 1.58
C GLY A 117 -0.59 6.72 0.75
N ILE A 118 -1.07 6.83 -0.49
CA ILE A 118 -1.27 5.69 -1.40
C ILE A 118 0.01 5.32 -2.16
N PHE A 119 0.85 6.30 -2.50
CA PHE A 119 1.96 6.10 -3.44
C PHE A 119 2.96 5.04 -2.98
N PHE A 120 3.55 5.20 -1.79
CA PHE A 120 4.59 4.28 -1.30
C PHE A 120 4.08 2.84 -1.09
N PRO A 121 2.95 2.63 -0.40
CA PRO A 121 2.42 1.29 -0.19
C PRO A 121 2.04 0.60 -1.51
N LEU A 122 1.47 1.31 -2.50
CA LEU A 122 1.17 0.69 -3.79
C LEU A 122 2.42 0.30 -4.55
N VAL A 123 3.44 1.18 -4.59
CA VAL A 123 4.72 0.87 -5.24
C VAL A 123 5.35 -0.35 -4.57
N ALA A 124 5.35 -0.42 -3.25
CA ALA A 124 5.84 -1.56 -2.48
C ALA A 124 5.05 -2.84 -2.79
N SER A 125 3.72 -2.80 -2.77
CA SER A 125 2.86 -3.94 -3.09
C SER A 125 3.09 -4.46 -4.50
N TYR A 126 3.16 -3.58 -5.50
CA TYR A 126 3.43 -3.99 -6.87
C TYR A 126 4.85 -4.52 -7.06
N LEU A 127 5.84 -3.97 -6.36
CA LEU A 127 7.19 -4.50 -6.36
C LEU A 127 7.23 -5.90 -5.73
N SER A 128 6.54 -6.13 -4.61
CA SER A 128 6.42 -7.46 -3.99
C SER A 128 5.78 -8.47 -4.92
N ILE A 129 4.68 -8.09 -5.59
CA ILE A 129 3.99 -8.95 -6.55
C ILE A 129 4.92 -9.28 -7.71
N ALA A 130 5.65 -8.30 -8.25
CA ALA A 130 6.62 -8.52 -9.33
C ALA A 130 7.74 -9.47 -8.90
N LEU A 131 8.29 -9.30 -7.68
CA LEU A 131 9.29 -10.20 -7.12
C LEU A 131 8.77 -11.63 -6.95
N TYR A 132 7.53 -11.78 -6.46
CA TYR A 132 6.89 -13.08 -6.32
C TYR A 132 6.68 -13.76 -7.68
N LEU A 133 6.16 -13.04 -8.67
CA LEU A 133 5.98 -13.56 -10.03
C LEU A 133 7.31 -13.97 -10.66
N PHE A 134 8.39 -13.22 -10.41
CA PHE A 134 9.73 -13.59 -10.84
C PHE A 134 10.27 -14.87 -10.16
N MET A 135 9.89 -15.13 -8.91
CA MET A 135 10.23 -16.38 -8.22
C MET A 135 9.41 -17.56 -8.76
N VAL A 136 8.10 -17.36 -8.95
CA VAL A 136 7.17 -18.37 -9.43
C VAL A 136 7.43 -18.74 -10.90
N SER A 137 7.86 -17.81 -11.74
CA SER A 137 8.20 -18.10 -13.15
C SER A 137 9.38 -19.04 -13.33
N LYS A 138 10.17 -19.27 -12.27
CA LYS A 138 11.24 -20.28 -12.25
C LYS A 138 10.75 -21.68 -11.86
N GLN A 139 9.48 -21.82 -11.47
CA GLN A 139 8.81 -23.09 -11.24
C GLN A 139 7.79 -23.35 -12.35
N ASP A 140 7.49 -24.61 -12.62
CA ASP A 140 6.41 -25.03 -13.54
C ASP A 140 5.00 -24.80 -12.93
N LEU A 141 4.80 -23.68 -12.25
CA LEU A 141 3.50 -23.29 -11.70
C LEU A 141 2.69 -22.52 -12.74
N SER A 142 1.38 -22.77 -12.76
CA SER A 142 0.45 -22.05 -13.62
C SER A 142 0.35 -20.58 -13.19
N LEU A 143 0.78 -19.67 -14.07
CA LEU A 143 0.57 -18.25 -13.85
C LEU A 143 -0.91 -17.89 -14.06
N PRO A 144 -1.45 -16.92 -13.31
CA PRO A 144 -2.81 -16.44 -13.51
C PRO A 144 -3.00 -15.93 -14.95
N SER A 145 -4.20 -16.09 -15.49
CA SER A 145 -4.58 -15.50 -16.77
C SER A 145 -4.43 -13.97 -16.73
N ALA A 146 -4.20 -13.34 -17.88
CA ALA A 146 -4.00 -11.88 -17.96
C ALA A 146 -5.19 -11.09 -17.37
N ASN A 147 -6.42 -11.57 -17.55
CA ASN A 147 -7.61 -10.97 -16.97
C ASN A 147 -7.59 -11.04 -15.43
N LEU A 148 -7.30 -12.22 -14.88
CA LEU A 148 -7.19 -12.39 -13.43
C LEU A 148 -6.04 -11.56 -12.85
N MET A 149 -4.91 -11.46 -13.55
CA MET A 149 -3.80 -10.59 -13.13
C MET A 149 -4.23 -9.12 -13.06
N ALA A 150 -4.93 -8.62 -14.09
CA ALA A 150 -5.44 -7.26 -14.10
C ALA A 150 -6.43 -7.02 -12.93
N GLU A 151 -7.33 -7.96 -12.68
CA GLU A 151 -8.26 -7.91 -11.53
C GLU A 151 -7.50 -7.86 -10.19
N LEU A 152 -6.47 -8.68 -10.00
CA LEU A 152 -5.66 -8.71 -8.78
C LEU A 152 -4.92 -7.38 -8.55
N LEU A 153 -4.35 -6.80 -9.61
CA LEU A 153 -3.65 -5.51 -9.54
C LEU A 153 -4.62 -4.35 -9.26
N MET A 154 -5.79 -4.36 -9.90
CA MET A 154 -6.85 -3.37 -9.65
C MET A 154 -7.41 -3.52 -8.24
N LEU A 155 -7.61 -4.74 -7.74
CA LEU A 155 -8.09 -4.99 -6.39
C LEU A 155 -7.08 -4.52 -5.34
N THR A 156 -5.78 -4.71 -5.60
CA THR A 156 -4.71 -4.17 -4.75
C THR A 156 -4.72 -2.64 -4.74
N ALA A 157 -4.95 -1.99 -5.89
CA ALA A 157 -5.14 -0.54 -5.98
C ALA A 157 -6.34 -0.06 -5.16
N ALA A 158 -7.48 -0.73 -5.33
CA ALA A 158 -8.73 -0.40 -4.65
C ALA A 158 -8.60 -0.58 -3.13
N HIS A 159 -7.92 -1.64 -2.68
CA HIS A 159 -7.65 -1.87 -1.27
C HIS A 159 -6.77 -0.77 -0.66
N ALA A 160 -5.69 -0.36 -1.34
CA ALA A 160 -4.87 0.75 -0.87
C ALA A 160 -5.64 2.07 -0.79
N LEU A 161 -6.44 2.38 -1.81
CA LEU A 161 -7.30 3.55 -1.81
C LEU A 161 -8.28 3.53 -0.63
N LEU A 162 -8.96 2.41 -0.41
CA LEU A 162 -9.93 2.26 0.68
C LEU A 162 -9.27 2.38 2.06
N MET A 163 -8.12 1.74 2.27
CA MET A 163 -7.39 1.79 3.54
C MET A 163 -6.90 3.21 3.85
N VAL A 164 -6.23 3.86 2.90
CA VAL A 164 -5.68 5.20 3.11
C VAL A 164 -6.79 6.24 3.27
N SER A 165 -7.82 6.20 2.42
CA SER A 165 -8.95 7.13 2.53
C SER A 165 -9.66 7.02 3.88
N GLY A 166 -9.93 5.80 4.36
CA GLY A 166 -10.53 5.56 5.67
C GLY A 166 -9.65 6.05 6.81
N ALA A 167 -8.35 5.74 6.75
CA ALA A 167 -7.38 6.19 7.74
C ALA A 167 -7.27 7.72 7.82
N ILE A 168 -7.22 8.41 6.68
CA ILE A 168 -7.21 9.88 6.63
C ILE A 168 -8.52 10.44 7.19
N ALA A 169 -9.68 9.88 6.84
CA ALA A 169 -10.97 10.34 7.33
C ALA A 169 -11.12 10.18 8.86
N ILE A 170 -10.48 9.17 9.44
CA ILE A 170 -10.39 9.00 10.90
C ILE A 170 -9.39 10.01 11.50
N SER A 171 -8.23 10.18 10.86
CA SER A 171 -7.17 11.08 11.31
C SER A 171 -7.67 12.53 11.44
N THR A 172 -8.48 13.01 10.51
CA THR A 172 -9.05 14.37 10.54
C THR A 172 -10.04 14.59 11.68
N GLN A 173 -10.72 13.54 12.15
CA GLN A 173 -11.69 13.61 13.25
C GLN A 173 -11.05 13.43 14.63
N SER A 174 -9.75 13.15 14.70
CA SER A 174 -9.06 12.97 15.97
C SER A 174 -8.92 14.31 16.73
N THR A 175 -9.41 14.33 17.97
CA THR A 175 -9.12 15.40 18.92
C THR A 175 -7.72 15.18 19.49
N SER A 176 -6.89 16.23 19.54
CA SER A 176 -5.54 16.11 20.10
C SER A 176 -5.62 15.86 21.59
N VAL A 177 -4.72 15.02 22.12
CA VAL A 177 -4.67 14.64 23.55
C VAL A 177 -4.19 15.80 24.45
N ARG A 178 -3.70 16.91 23.89
CA ARG A 178 -3.43 18.13 24.66
C ARG A 178 -4.73 18.84 25.04
N ALA A 179 -5.29 18.43 26.17
CA ALA A 179 -6.00 19.31 27.09
C ALA A 179 -4.99 20.02 28.00
#